data_AF-A0A836K669-F1
#
_entry.id   AF-A0A836K669-F1
#
_cell.length_a   1.000
_cell.length_b   1.000
_cell.length_c   1.000
_cell.angle_alpha   90.00
_cell.angle_beta   90.00
_cell.angle_gamma   90.00
#
_symmetry.space_group_name_H-M   'P 1'
#
loop_
_entity.id
_entity.type
_entity.pdbx_description
1 polymer ?
#
loop_
_entity_poly.entity_id
_entity_poly.type
_entity_poly.pdbx_seq_one_letter_code
_entity_poly.pdbx_strand_id
1 'polypeptide(L)' 'MQIGLVERYDYIAEEHYITTEDGYNLVIHRMAGTPLHVDQKQRPIVFLKGGIFSSSDIWVLFGPGRDLRKFKEK' A
#
# COMPACT_ATOMS: atom_id res chain seq x y z
N MET A 1 0.27 -6.83 16.31
CA MET A 1 1.55 -7.16 15.61
C MET A 1 1.60 -6.21 14.44
N GLN A 2 2.59 -5.32 14.39
CA GLN A 2 2.68 -4.29 13.36
C GLN A 2 3.39 -4.92 12.15
N ILE A 3 2.70 -5.00 11.01
CA ILE A 3 3.12 -5.70 9.79
C ILE A 3 3.83 -4.73 8.82
N GLY A 4 3.50 -3.43 8.84
CA GLY A 4 3.90 -2.51 7.76
C GLY A 4 4.55 -1.20 8.18
N LEU A 5 5.43 -0.66 7.31
CA LEU A 5 6.01 0.69 7.44
C LEU A 5 4.95 1.78 7.66
N VAL A 6 3.74 1.58 7.13
CA VAL A 6 2.65 2.56 7.13
C VAL A 6 1.86 2.63 8.43
N GLU A 7 1.84 1.57 9.23
CA GLU A 7 1.01 1.51 10.46
C GLU A 7 1.53 2.45 11.56
N ARG A 8 2.82 2.84 11.51
CA ARG A 8 3.37 3.89 12.39
C ARG A 8 2.80 5.28 12.12
N TYR A 9 2.03 5.42 11.05
CA TYR A 9 1.36 6.66 10.62
C TYR A 9 -0.17 6.47 10.54
N ASP A 10 -0.71 5.53 11.32
CA ASP A 10 -2.15 5.25 11.45
C ASP A 10 -2.85 4.78 10.15
N TYR A 11 -2.08 4.24 9.21
CA TYR A 11 -2.65 3.53 8.06
C TYR A 11 -2.95 2.08 8.39
N ILE A 12 -4.05 1.57 7.85
CA ILE A 12 -4.39 0.15 7.93
C ILE A 12 -3.66 -0.58 6.79
N ALA A 13 -2.76 -1.49 7.15
CA ALA A 13 -2.07 -2.37 6.23
C ALA A 13 -2.73 -3.75 6.16
N GLU A 14 -2.78 -4.33 4.97
CA GLU A 14 -3.20 -5.70 4.71
C GLU A 14 -2.16 -6.39 3.84
N GLU A 15 -2.01 -7.69 4.00
CA GLU A 15 -1.23 -8.57 3.12
C GLU A 15 -2.16 -9.55 2.43
N HIS A 16 -1.95 -9.74 1.13
CA HIS A 16 -2.68 -10.69 0.32
C HIS A 16 -1.68 -11.66 -0.32
N TYR A 17 -1.84 -12.94 -0.02
CA TYR A 17 -0.99 -14.01 -0.55
C TYR A 17 -1.66 -14.59 -1.80
N ILE A 18 -1.00 -14.49 -2.95
CA ILE A 18 -1.56 -14.86 -4.25
C ILE A 18 -0.61 -15.83 -4.93
N THR A 19 -1.13 -16.97 -5.39
CA THR A 19 -0.39 -17.89 -6.26
C THR A 19 -0.73 -17.59 -7.71
N THR A 20 0.29 -17.34 -8.54
CA THR A 20 0.12 -17.14 -9.98
C THR A 20 -0.16 -18.47 -10.69
N GLU A 21 -0.67 -18.42 -11.92
CA GLU A 21 -0.97 -19.61 -12.72
C GLU A 21 0.27 -20.49 -12.96
N ASP A 22 1.45 -19.88 -13.05
CA ASP A 22 2.75 -20.54 -13.20
C ASP A 22 3.43 -20.91 -11.86
N GLY A 23 2.73 -20.73 -10.74
CA GLY A 23 3.11 -21.30 -9.44
C GLY A 23 3.98 -20.41 -8.54
N TYR A 24 4.15 -19.12 -8.87
CA TYR A 24 4.85 -18.18 -7.98
C TYR A 24 3.92 -17.69 -6.87
N ASN A 25 4.42 -17.65 -5.64
CA ASN A 25 3.73 -17.08 -4.50
C ASN A 25 4.12 -15.63 -4.31
N LEU A 26 3.18 -14.72 -4.55
CA LEU A 26 3.34 -13.29 -4.40
C LEU A 26 2.69 -12.81 -3.11
N VAL A 27 3.31 -11.83 -2.47
CA VAL A 27 2.71 -11.06 -1.37
C VAL A 27 2.39 -9.67 -1.90
N ILE A 28 1.12 -9.30 -1.85
CA ILE A 28 0.62 -7.98 -2.24
C ILE A 28 0.25 -7.21 -0.97
N HIS A 29 0.89 -6.05 -0.79
CA HIS A 29 0.60 -5.15 0.32
C HIS A 29 -0.46 -4.13 -0.09
N ARG A 30 -1.50 -3.96 0.73
CA ARG A 30 -2.59 -3.01 0.51
C ARG A 30 -2.72 -2.05 1.67
N MET A 31 -2.80 -0.76 1.36
CA MET A 31 -3.23 0.27 2.32
C MET A 31 -4.76 0.41 2.22
N ALA A 32 -5.49 -0.23 3.12
CA ALA A 32 -6.95 -0.34 3.05
C ALA A 32 -7.69 0.90 3.57
N GLY A 33 -7.07 1.58 4.54
CA GLY A 33 -7.65 2.70 5.27
C GLY A 33 -6.71 3.90 5.32
N THR A 34 -7.28 5.07 5.56
CA THR A 34 -6.53 6.29 5.82
C THR A 34 -7.15 7.00 7.02
N PRO A 35 -6.33 7.58 7.93
CA PRO A 35 -6.85 8.36 9.04
C PRO A 35 -7.63 9.60 8.56
N LEU A 36 -7.36 10.08 7.34
CA LEU A 36 -8.03 11.26 6.77
C LEU A 36 -9.45 11.03 6.24
N HIS A 37 -9.82 9.79 5.90
CA HIS A 37 -11.12 9.48 5.30
C HIS A 37 -11.60 8.14 5.84
N VAL A 38 -12.26 8.17 7.00
CA VAL A 38 -12.77 6.97 7.69
C VAL A 38 -14.06 6.45 7.02
N ASP A 39 -14.88 7.33 6.45
CA ASP A 39 -16.26 7.00 6.03
C ASP A 39 -16.49 6.82 4.51
N GLN A 40 -15.46 6.92 3.67
CA GLN A 40 -15.63 6.70 2.23
C GLN A 40 -15.80 5.21 1.89
N LYS A 41 -17.04 4.81 1.60
CA LYS A 41 -17.44 3.44 1.23
C LYS A 41 -16.99 2.99 -0.16
N GLN A 42 -16.73 3.92 -1.09
CA GLN A 42 -16.20 3.61 -2.42
C GLN A 42 -15.01 4.51 -2.70
N ARG A 43 -13.85 3.88 -2.95
CA ARG A 43 -12.59 4.56 -3.25
C ARG A 43 -12.05 3.98 -4.54
N PRO A 44 -11.50 4.82 -5.44
CA PRO A 44 -10.80 4.31 -6.60
C PRO A 44 -9.63 3.44 -6.14
N ILE A 45 -9.50 2.26 -6.75
CA ILE A 45 -8.39 1.35 -6.48
C ILE A 45 -7.22 1.75 -7.38
N VAL A 46 -6.06 1.97 -6.77
CA VAL A 46 -4.81 2.24 -7.48
C VAL A 46 -3.85 1.09 -7.22
N PHE A 47 -3.33 0.48 -8.29
CA PHE A 47 -2.30 -0.55 -8.22
C PHE A 47 -0.94 0.05 -8.56
N LEU A 48 0.04 -0.17 -7.68
CA LEU A 48 1.40 0.35 -7.82
C LEU A 48 2.38 -0.83 -7.92
N LYS A 49 3.13 -0.87 -9.02
CA LYS A 49 4.13 -1.91 -9.27
C LYS A 49 5.53 -1.33 -9.21
N GLY A 50 6.39 -1.91 -8.38
CA GLY A 50 7.82 -1.56 -8.33
C GLY A 50 8.55 -1.88 -9.65
N GLY A 51 9.71 -1.25 -9.81
CA GLY A 51 10.62 -1.50 -10.94
C GLY A 51 11.52 -2.71 -10.72
N ILE A 52 12.53 -2.83 -11.59
CA ILE A 52 13.59 -3.84 -11.45
C ILE A 52 14.36 -3.59 -10.13
N PHE A 53 14.69 -4.65 -9.40
CA PHE A 53 15.38 -4.60 -8.10
C PHE A 53 14.64 -3.79 -7.02
N SER A 54 13.31 -3.79 -7.05
CA SER A 54 12.47 -3.06 -6.10
C SER A 54 11.44 -3.99 -5.43
N SER A 55 10.90 -3.54 -4.31
CA SER A 55 9.76 -4.16 -3.63
C SER A 55 8.67 -3.10 -3.37
N SER A 56 7.55 -3.48 -2.77
CA SER A 56 6.43 -2.56 -2.53
C SER A 56 6.74 -1.41 -1.57
N ASP A 57 7.79 -1.54 -0.76
CA ASP A 57 8.26 -0.52 0.19
C ASP A 57 8.69 0.80 -0.48
N ILE A 58 9.10 0.78 -1.75
CA ILE A 58 9.52 1.96 -2.51
C ILE A 58 8.48 3.10 -2.51
N TRP A 59 7.20 2.75 -2.35
CA TRP A 59 6.09 3.72 -2.35
C TRP A 59 5.81 4.36 -1.00
N VAL A 60 6.41 3.86 0.07
CA VAL A 60 6.09 4.23 1.47
C VAL A 60 7.33 4.33 2.37
N LEU A 61 8.52 4.42 1.76
CA LEU A 61 9.80 4.34 2.46
C LEU A 61 10.09 5.55 3.36
N PHE A 62 9.74 6.76 2.92
CA PHE A 62 10.08 8.01 3.61
C PHE A 62 8.94 8.57 4.48
N GLY A 63 7.76 7.99 4.43
CA GLY A 63 6.56 8.38 5.15
C GLY A 63 5.74 9.50 4.48
N PRO A 64 4.64 9.90 5.15
CA PRO A 64 3.70 10.90 4.65
C PRO A 64 4.36 12.23 4.29
N GLY A 65 3.93 12.83 3.19
CA GLY A 65 4.43 14.13 2.71
C GLY A 65 5.72 14.07 1.88
N ARG A 66 6.44 12.94 1.90
CA ARG A 66 7.64 12.68 1.08
C ARG A 66 7.45 11.59 0.03
N ASP A 67 6.60 10.61 0.31
CA ASP A 67 6.30 9.52 -0.62
C ASP A 67 5.13 9.80 -1.57
N LEU A 68 4.90 8.87 -2.50
CA LEU A 68 3.86 8.92 -3.54
C LEU A 68 2.44 9.10 -2.98
N ARG A 69 2.22 8.81 -1.70
CA ARG A 69 0.94 9.00 -1.01
C ARG A 69 0.39 10.44 -1.04
N LYS A 70 1.14 11.40 -1.57
CA LYS A 70 0.62 12.73 -1.94
C LYS A 70 -0.25 12.65 -3.21
N PHE A 71 -1.29 11.82 -3.23
CA PHE A 71 -2.38 11.99 -4.19
C PHE A 71 -3.12 13.27 -3.81
N LYS A 72 -2.66 14.35 -4.44
CA LYS A 72 -3.28 15.67 -4.41
C LYS A 72 -4.67 15.51 -5.04
N GLU A 73 -5.71 15.87 -4.30
CA GLU A 73 -7.03 16.12 -4.87
C GLU A 73 -6.86 17.03 -6.09
N LYS A 74 -7.24 16.50 -7.24
CA LYS A 74 -7.86 17.26 -8.30
C LYS A 74 -9.18 16.57 -8.62
#